data_AF-A0A524QMZ2-F1
#
_entry.id   AF-A0A524QMZ2-F1
#
_cell.length_a   1.000
_cell.length_b   1.000
_cell.length_c   1.000
_cell.angle_alpha   90.00
_cell.angle_beta   90.00
_cell.angle_gamma   90.00
#
_symmetry.space_group_name_H-M   'P 1'
#
loop_
_entity.id
_entity.type
_entity.pdbx_description
1 polymer ?
#
loop_
_entity_poly.entity_id
_entity_poly.type
_entity_poly.pdbx_seq_one_letter_code
_entity_poly.pdbx_strand_id
1 'polypeptide(L)'
;MKKIFYKLLVVLVSAAIPVLAAAVWYVATGIPVQRSAISSAEFRTEFAAIETGISDKLPAYTGNGDNVVVINPGGTAMTSITTAALITLIGLDIGVDVQAYDADLTTWAGITPSANAQSLVGAANYAAMNALLSTEVGTDFNAYDADLTTYAGITPSANIQTLLGAATYAAMRTQLALTIGTNVQAYDADLTTWAGVTPSANGQSLVSSATYASMKALLDLEIGTDVQAFDTELGEIAALANTNNNFIVGTGTVWALETASQARTSLGVDTNDAVQFGSIELNNASDSSITRAAAGEIELEGRPIIVHDNGAYVGGRIIVTASTPSDTTGMDSGDMKFVY
;
A
#
# COMPACT_ATOMS: atom_id res chain seq x y z
N MET A 1 82.38 -94.93 130.09
CA MET A 1 81.49 -95.95 129.50
C MET A 1 80.75 -95.34 128.33
N LYS A 2 80.93 -95.97 127.15
CA LYS A 2 79.86 -96.23 126.16
C LYS A 2 79.21 -94.98 125.55
N LYS A 3 79.73 -94.41 124.45
CA LYS A 3 79.75 -94.98 123.08
C LYS A 3 78.44 -95.65 122.60
N ILE A 4 77.31 -95.52 123.31
CA ILE A 4 76.02 -96.16 122.93
C ILE A 4 74.85 -95.19 122.71
N PHE A 5 74.84 -93.97 123.28
CA PHE A 5 73.72 -93.05 123.02
C PHE A 5 73.83 -92.22 121.72
N TYR A 6 75.02 -92.14 121.11
CA TYR A 6 75.21 -91.50 119.79
C TYR A 6 74.62 -92.31 118.62
N LYS A 7 74.15 -93.54 118.88
CA LYS A 7 73.52 -94.43 117.89
C LYS A 7 72.01 -94.65 118.10
N LEU A 8 71.40 -94.04 119.12
CA LEU A 8 69.99 -94.21 119.47
C LEU A 8 69.21 -92.88 119.45
N LEU A 9 69.46 -92.00 118.47
CA LEU A 9 68.44 -91.07 117.96
C LEU A 9 68.84 -90.28 116.71
N VAL A 10 69.91 -90.68 116.04
CA VAL A 10 70.02 -90.51 114.57
C VAL A 10 68.87 -91.28 113.85
N VAL A 11 68.05 -92.04 114.58
CA VAL A 11 66.85 -92.76 114.13
C VAL A 11 65.53 -91.96 114.31
N LEU A 12 65.49 -90.86 115.08
CA LEU A 12 64.28 -90.00 115.13
C LEU A 12 64.35 -88.83 114.14
N VAL A 13 65.33 -88.86 113.25
CA VAL A 13 65.54 -87.88 112.17
C VAL A 13 64.91 -88.36 110.85
N SER A 14 64.19 -89.51 110.80
CA SER A 14 63.79 -90.08 109.51
C SER A 14 62.46 -90.86 109.42
N ALA A 15 61.50 -90.72 110.35
CA ALA A 15 60.19 -91.39 110.15
C ALA A 15 59.01 -90.72 110.89
N ALA A 16 58.54 -89.57 110.38
CA ALA A 16 57.12 -89.19 110.38
C ALA A 16 56.96 -87.91 109.54
N ILE A 17 56.96 -88.06 108.21
CA ILE A 17 56.42 -87.03 107.32
C ILE A 17 54.94 -87.35 107.13
N PRO A 18 54.04 -86.40 107.44
CA PRO A 18 52.90 -86.15 106.59
C PRO A 18 53.06 -84.79 105.90
N VAL A 19 52.84 -84.83 104.61
CA VAL A 19 52.73 -83.72 103.68
C VAL A 19 51.50 -82.86 104.04
N LEU A 20 51.54 -81.59 103.61
CA LEU A 20 50.42 -80.71 103.19
C LEU A 20 50.01 -79.52 104.09
N ALA A 21 50.03 -78.35 103.45
CA ALA A 21 49.12 -77.19 103.59
C ALA A 21 49.36 -76.13 104.71
N ALA A 22 49.98 -75.03 104.27
CA ALA A 22 49.42 -73.67 104.22
C ALA A 22 48.62 -73.07 105.40
N ALA A 23 48.88 -71.76 105.57
CA ALA A 23 48.05 -70.72 106.17
C ALA A 23 48.33 -70.42 107.67
N VAL A 24 48.38 -69.17 108.16
CA VAL A 24 47.85 -67.90 107.64
C VAL A 24 48.79 -66.77 108.12
N TRP A 25 49.53 -66.13 107.21
CA TRP A 25 50.16 -64.83 107.46
C TRP A 25 49.59 -63.84 106.45
N TYR A 26 48.34 -63.43 106.66
CA TYR A 26 47.66 -62.24 106.14
C TYR A 26 46.14 -62.42 106.27
N VAL A 27 45.45 -61.45 106.86
CA VAL A 27 43.98 -61.34 106.83
C VAL A 27 43.66 -60.02 106.12
N ALA A 28 43.08 -60.11 104.92
CA ALA A 28 42.74 -58.97 104.08
C ALA A 28 41.54 -58.20 104.69
N THR A 29 41.78 -57.15 105.47
CA THR A 29 40.71 -56.30 106.04
C THR A 29 40.65 -54.88 105.44
N GLY A 30 41.42 -54.59 104.39
CA GLY A 30 41.18 -53.43 103.53
C GLY A 30 41.57 -52.05 104.08
N ILE A 31 42.39 -51.96 105.13
CA ILE A 31 43.00 -50.67 105.55
C ILE A 31 44.47 -50.91 105.96
N PRO A 32 45.47 -50.32 105.29
CA PRO A 32 46.89 -50.54 105.59
C PRO A 32 47.32 -49.87 106.91
N VAL A 33 48.04 -50.61 107.76
CA VAL A 33 48.62 -50.11 109.03
C VAL A 33 50.07 -49.66 108.84
N GLN A 34 50.49 -48.65 109.60
CA GLN A 34 51.79 -48.00 109.49
C GLN A 34 52.96 -48.97 109.78
N ARG A 35 53.95 -49.03 108.88
CA ARG A 35 55.20 -49.83 108.95
C ARG A 35 55.09 -51.35 108.70
N SER A 36 54.07 -51.82 107.97
CA SER A 36 54.07 -53.19 107.44
C SER A 36 55.11 -53.36 106.33
N ALA A 37 56.05 -54.31 106.50
CA ALA A 37 57.03 -54.67 105.47
C ALA A 37 56.37 -55.62 104.46
N ILE A 38 55.80 -55.06 103.40
CA ILE A 38 55.12 -55.82 102.34
C ILE A 38 56.14 -56.16 101.24
N SER A 39 56.14 -57.39 100.74
CA SER A 39 56.97 -57.74 99.58
C SER A 39 56.43 -57.06 98.32
N SER A 40 57.28 -56.77 97.34
CA SER A 40 56.83 -56.16 96.07
C SER A 40 55.78 -57.01 95.33
N ALA A 41 55.72 -58.32 95.58
CA ALA A 41 54.73 -59.22 95.00
C ALA A 41 53.34 -58.98 95.60
N GLU A 42 53.24 -58.85 96.92
CA GLU A 42 51.99 -58.57 97.62
C GLU A 42 51.46 -57.18 97.33
N PHE A 43 52.34 -56.17 97.17
CA PHE A 43 51.93 -54.83 96.76
C PHE A 43 51.28 -54.84 95.37
N ARG A 44 51.82 -55.63 94.43
CA ARG A 44 51.21 -55.82 93.11
C ARG A 44 49.87 -56.55 93.20
N THR A 45 49.74 -57.53 94.09
CA THR A 45 48.47 -58.24 94.32
C THR A 45 47.40 -57.32 94.91
N GLU A 46 47.75 -56.45 95.85
CA GLU A 46 46.82 -55.49 96.44
C GLU A 46 46.42 -54.41 95.43
N PHE A 47 47.37 -53.92 94.63
CA PHE A 47 47.07 -53.00 93.54
C PHE A 47 46.16 -53.64 92.49
N ALA A 48 46.41 -54.90 92.12
CA ALA A 48 45.54 -55.66 91.23
C ALA A 48 44.14 -55.88 91.84
N ALA A 49 44.03 -56.10 93.16
CA ALA A 49 42.76 -56.22 93.86
C ALA A 49 42.00 -54.90 93.94
N ILE A 50 42.70 -53.77 94.12
CA ILE A 50 42.12 -52.42 94.04
C ILE A 50 41.64 -52.13 92.61
N GLU A 51 42.46 -52.46 91.60
CA GLU A 51 42.12 -52.29 90.19
C GLU A 51 40.88 -53.11 89.80
N THR A 52 40.82 -54.37 90.25
CA THR A 52 39.64 -55.25 90.06
C THR A 52 38.43 -54.79 90.89
N GLY A 53 38.65 -54.24 92.09
CA GLY A 53 37.58 -53.79 92.99
C GLY A 53 36.96 -52.44 92.58
N ILE A 54 37.68 -51.61 91.82
CA ILE A 54 37.19 -50.34 91.27
C ILE A 54 36.53 -50.57 89.90
N SER A 55 37.05 -51.49 89.07
CA SER A 55 36.48 -51.77 87.73
C SER A 55 35.02 -52.23 87.80
N ASP A 56 34.64 -52.98 88.84
CA ASP A 56 33.28 -53.51 89.03
C ASP A 56 32.33 -52.53 89.73
N LYS A 57 32.84 -51.39 90.24
CA LYS A 57 32.05 -50.36 90.93
C LYS A 57 31.88 -49.07 90.13
N LEU A 58 32.59 -48.92 89.02
CA LEU A 58 32.27 -47.90 88.02
C LEU A 58 31.06 -48.39 87.21
N PRO A 59 29.98 -47.59 87.10
CA PRO A 59 28.85 -47.94 86.25
C PRO A 59 29.36 -48.26 84.84
N ALA A 60 28.81 -49.30 84.19
CA ALA A 60 29.09 -49.54 82.78
C ALA A 60 28.74 -48.27 81.99
N TYR A 61 29.69 -47.72 81.22
CA TYR A 61 29.46 -46.59 80.32
C TYR A 61 28.60 -47.02 79.12
N THR A 62 27.38 -47.48 79.38
CA THR A 62 26.34 -47.61 78.35
C THR A 62 26.00 -46.20 77.90
N GLY A 63 26.16 -45.90 76.61
CA GLY A 63 26.03 -44.54 76.07
C GLY A 63 24.80 -43.78 76.63
N ASN A 64 24.96 -42.49 76.90
CA ASN A 64 23.99 -41.66 77.61
C ASN A 64 22.69 -41.37 76.80
N GLY A 65 22.37 -42.17 75.78
CA GLY A 65 21.19 -42.02 74.92
C GLY A 65 21.10 -40.62 74.27
N ASP A 66 22.22 -40.12 73.74
CA ASP A 66 22.39 -38.76 73.19
C ASP A 66 22.14 -37.60 74.17
N ASN A 67 21.99 -37.90 75.47
CA ASN A 67 21.96 -36.89 76.51
C ASN A 67 23.36 -36.37 76.82
N VAL A 68 23.42 -35.13 77.29
CA VAL A 68 24.64 -34.50 77.78
C VAL A 68 24.68 -34.62 79.31
N VAL A 69 25.84 -34.97 79.86
CA VAL A 69 26.04 -34.98 81.31
C VAL A 69 26.41 -33.57 81.76
N VAL A 70 25.59 -33.01 82.64
CA VAL A 70 25.78 -31.68 83.21
C VAL A 70 25.80 -31.78 84.72
N ILE A 71 26.25 -30.71 85.38
CA ILE A 71 26.01 -30.54 86.81
C ILE A 71 24.55 -30.09 86.97
N ASN A 72 23.81 -30.68 87.90
CA ASN A 72 22.45 -30.29 88.19
C ASN A 72 22.38 -28.79 88.57
N PRO A 73 21.23 -28.11 88.43
CA PRO A 73 21.11 -26.67 88.71
C PRO A 73 21.54 -26.27 90.14
N GLY A 74 21.52 -27.21 91.08
CA GLY A 74 21.98 -27.02 92.46
C GLY A 74 23.50 -27.15 92.68
N GLY A 75 24.28 -27.55 91.66
CA GLY A 75 25.74 -27.70 91.79
C GLY A 75 26.21 -28.94 92.56
N THR A 76 25.30 -29.86 92.89
CA THR A 76 25.52 -30.94 93.88
C THR A 76 25.69 -32.33 93.29
N ALA A 77 25.31 -32.55 92.03
CA ALA A 77 25.42 -33.85 91.40
C ALA A 77 25.54 -33.74 89.87
N MET A 78 26.13 -34.76 89.25
CA MET A 78 26.06 -34.94 87.79
C MET A 78 24.71 -35.55 87.43
N THR A 79 24.07 -35.01 86.40
CA THR A 79 22.80 -35.50 85.84
C THR A 79 22.89 -35.53 84.32
N SER A 80 22.14 -36.41 83.67
CA SER A 80 22.02 -36.42 82.21
C SER A 80 20.76 -35.69 81.78
N ILE A 81 20.88 -34.82 80.79
CA ILE A 81 19.76 -34.07 80.21
C ILE A 81 19.79 -34.16 78.69
N THR A 82 18.62 -34.06 78.05
CA THR A 82 18.53 -34.02 76.58
C THR A 82 19.18 -32.75 76.05
N THR A 83 19.64 -32.77 74.80
CA THR A 83 20.17 -31.57 74.11
C THR A 83 19.16 -30.43 74.09
N ALA A 84 17.86 -30.73 73.97
CA ALA A 84 16.80 -29.73 74.05
C ALA A 84 16.71 -29.06 75.43
N ALA A 85 16.79 -29.85 76.51
CA ALA A 85 16.82 -29.31 77.88
C ALA A 85 18.12 -28.56 78.19
N LEU A 86 19.24 -28.96 77.57
CA LEU A 86 20.51 -28.25 77.68
C LEU A 86 20.40 -26.82 77.15
N ILE A 87 19.81 -26.61 75.98
CA ILE A 87 19.62 -25.29 75.36
C ILE A 87 18.91 -24.33 76.34
N THR A 88 17.86 -24.81 76.99
CA THR A 88 17.15 -24.05 78.03
C THR A 88 18.02 -23.81 79.27
N LEU A 89 18.81 -24.80 79.71
CA LEU A 89 19.68 -24.67 80.88
C LEU A 89 20.82 -23.67 80.67
N ILE A 90 21.40 -23.60 79.47
CA ILE A 90 22.48 -22.66 79.13
C ILE A 90 21.95 -21.29 78.69
N GLY A 91 20.64 -21.11 78.62
CA GLY A 91 19.99 -19.85 78.31
C GLY A 91 20.21 -19.37 76.87
N LEU A 92 20.35 -20.28 75.91
CA LEU A 92 20.37 -19.90 74.49
C LEU A 92 18.95 -19.85 73.94
N ASP A 93 18.57 -18.70 73.37
CA ASP A 93 17.27 -18.51 72.76
C ASP A 93 17.34 -18.66 71.22
N ILE A 94 16.44 -19.48 70.65
CA ILE A 94 16.32 -19.65 69.19
C ILE A 94 15.77 -18.36 68.57
N GLY A 95 16.45 -17.84 67.56
CA GLY A 95 16.18 -16.56 66.90
C GLY A 95 16.98 -15.39 67.49
N VAL A 96 17.67 -15.58 68.62
CA VAL A 96 18.58 -14.59 69.22
C VAL A 96 20.01 -15.09 69.17
N ASP A 97 20.31 -16.17 69.89
CA ASP A 97 21.67 -16.72 70.00
C ASP A 97 21.93 -17.85 68.99
N VAL A 98 20.89 -18.62 68.67
CA VAL A 98 20.93 -19.70 67.68
C VAL A 98 19.94 -19.38 66.58
N GLN A 99 20.38 -19.43 65.33
CA GLN A 99 19.47 -19.23 64.19
C GLN A 99 18.38 -20.30 64.20
N ALA A 100 17.11 -19.88 64.10
CA ALA A 100 16.01 -20.79 63.83
C ALA A 100 16.21 -21.44 62.46
N TYR A 101 15.85 -22.72 62.31
CA TYR A 101 15.88 -23.35 61.00
C TYR A 101 15.03 -22.53 60.01
N ASP A 102 15.68 -22.05 58.95
CA ASP A 102 15.08 -21.31 57.86
C ASP A 102 15.44 -22.02 56.55
N ALA A 103 14.40 -22.52 55.87
CA ALA A 103 14.57 -23.27 54.63
C ALA A 103 15.09 -22.40 53.48
N ASP A 104 14.73 -21.12 53.46
CA ASP A 104 15.22 -20.17 52.47
C ASP A 104 16.69 -19.87 52.71
N LEU A 105 17.12 -19.67 53.97
CA LEU A 105 18.54 -19.47 54.29
C LEU A 105 19.38 -20.70 53.93
N THR A 106 18.86 -21.91 54.16
CA THR A 106 19.54 -23.15 53.74
C THR A 106 19.70 -23.19 52.22
N THR A 107 18.66 -22.78 51.48
CA THR A 107 18.71 -22.69 50.02
C THR A 107 19.74 -21.65 49.57
N TRP A 108 19.75 -20.45 50.16
CA TRP A 108 20.73 -19.40 49.84
C TRP A 108 22.17 -19.78 50.18
N ALA A 109 22.39 -20.46 51.31
CA ALA A 109 23.71 -20.92 51.73
C ALA A 109 24.28 -22.03 50.83
N GLY A 110 23.41 -22.78 50.14
CA GLY A 110 23.82 -23.80 49.16
C GLY A 110 24.25 -23.24 47.80
N ILE A 111 23.97 -21.96 47.52
CA ILE A 111 24.40 -21.29 46.29
C ILE A 111 25.84 -20.82 46.46
N THR A 112 26.70 -21.05 45.46
CA THR A 112 28.00 -20.36 45.33
C THR A 112 27.84 -19.21 44.33
N PRO A 113 27.43 -18.00 44.78
CA PRO A 113 27.06 -16.94 43.85
C PRO A 113 28.30 -16.34 43.19
N SER A 114 28.22 -16.12 41.87
CA SER A 114 29.22 -15.34 41.14
C SER A 114 29.27 -13.90 41.66
N ALA A 115 30.35 -13.16 41.37
CA ALA A 115 30.45 -11.74 41.74
C ALA A 115 29.27 -10.91 41.19
N ASN A 116 28.78 -11.24 39.99
CA ASN A 116 27.63 -10.57 39.38
C ASN A 116 26.33 -10.92 40.11
N ALA A 117 26.13 -12.18 40.51
CA ALA A 117 24.97 -12.58 41.30
C ALA A 117 24.97 -11.89 42.68
N GLN A 118 26.13 -11.83 43.34
CA GLN A 118 26.29 -11.09 44.60
C GLN A 118 25.95 -9.61 44.42
N SER A 119 26.42 -8.99 43.34
CA SER A 119 26.14 -7.59 43.02
C SER A 119 24.64 -7.36 42.75
N LEU A 120 24.00 -8.25 41.99
CA LEU A 120 22.59 -8.14 41.62
C LEU A 120 21.66 -8.30 42.83
N VAL A 121 21.94 -9.29 43.70
CA VAL A 121 21.16 -9.53 44.92
C VAL A 121 21.40 -8.42 45.96
N GLY A 122 22.61 -7.87 46.02
CA GLY A 122 22.95 -6.75 46.88
C GLY A 122 22.51 -5.37 46.35
N ALA A 123 21.85 -5.30 45.21
CA ALA A 123 21.48 -4.04 44.59
C ALA A 123 20.42 -3.29 45.44
N ALA A 124 20.67 -1.99 45.68
CA ALA A 124 19.83 -1.18 46.56
C ALA A 124 18.40 -0.92 46.03
N ASN A 125 18.18 -1.08 44.71
CA ASN A 125 16.89 -0.89 44.05
C ASN A 125 16.93 -1.48 42.62
N TYR A 126 15.77 -1.49 41.95
CA TYR A 126 15.64 -1.97 40.58
C TYR A 126 16.50 -1.21 39.56
N ALA A 127 16.77 0.08 39.78
CA ALA A 127 17.63 0.84 38.87
C ALA A 127 19.09 0.35 38.96
N ALA A 128 19.58 0.07 40.18
CA ALA A 128 20.88 -0.53 40.39
C ALA A 128 20.96 -1.97 39.84
N MET A 129 19.89 -2.76 40.00
CA MET A 129 19.81 -4.08 39.36
C MET A 129 19.91 -3.98 37.83
N ASN A 130 19.17 -3.05 37.21
CA ASN A 130 19.18 -2.84 35.77
C ASN A 130 20.55 -2.40 35.25
N ALA A 131 21.23 -1.52 35.99
CA ALA A 131 22.60 -1.12 35.68
C ALA A 131 23.58 -2.31 35.72
N LEU A 132 23.41 -3.22 36.69
CA LEU A 132 24.26 -4.42 36.83
C LEU A 132 23.96 -5.49 35.78
N LEU A 133 22.70 -5.63 35.36
CA LEU A 133 22.30 -6.49 34.25
C LEU A 133 22.92 -6.03 32.92
N SER A 134 23.41 -4.78 32.85
CA SER A 134 24.11 -4.20 31.69
C SER A 134 23.31 -4.29 30.39
N THR A 135 21.98 -4.33 30.49
CA THR A 135 21.12 -4.41 29.31
C THR A 135 21.03 -3.04 28.65
N GLU A 136 21.60 -2.92 27.45
CA GLU A 136 21.60 -1.66 26.70
C GLU A 136 20.47 -1.66 25.64
N VAL A 137 19.68 -0.58 25.65
CA VAL A 137 18.59 -0.37 24.69
C VAL A 137 19.18 -0.13 23.30
N GLY A 138 18.70 -0.87 22.31
CA GLY A 138 19.15 -0.81 20.91
C GLY A 138 20.30 -1.76 20.57
N THR A 139 20.86 -2.47 21.56
CA THR A 139 21.86 -3.53 21.37
C THR A 139 21.33 -4.88 21.83
N ASP A 140 20.96 -5.00 23.12
CA ASP A 140 20.48 -6.25 23.71
C ASP A 140 18.97 -6.44 23.52
N PHE A 141 18.23 -5.33 23.57
CA PHE A 141 16.79 -5.31 23.32
C PHE A 141 16.40 -3.96 22.71
N ASN A 142 15.38 -3.96 21.86
CA ASN A 142 14.84 -2.70 21.35
C ASN A 142 13.89 -2.09 22.37
N ALA A 143 13.92 -0.75 22.54
CA ALA A 143 12.85 -0.06 23.24
C ALA A 143 11.53 -0.34 22.54
N TYR A 144 10.45 -0.42 23.32
CA TYR A 144 9.13 -0.51 22.73
C TYR A 144 8.86 0.75 21.92
N ASP A 145 8.86 0.59 20.60
CA ASP A 145 8.53 1.60 19.62
C ASP A 145 7.47 0.97 18.70
N ALA A 146 6.32 1.65 18.57
CA ALA A 146 5.17 1.11 17.85
C ALA A 146 5.48 0.94 16.35
N ASP A 147 6.27 1.86 15.79
CA ASP A 147 6.69 1.81 14.40
C ASP A 147 7.67 0.65 14.20
N LEU A 148 8.66 0.49 15.09
CA LEU A 148 9.60 -0.64 15.08
C LEU A 148 8.88 -1.99 15.24
N THR A 149 7.80 -2.06 16.03
CA THR A 149 6.99 -3.28 16.16
C THR A 149 6.33 -3.64 14.83
N THR A 150 5.85 -2.64 14.10
CA THR A 150 5.27 -2.82 12.76
C THR A 150 6.34 -3.23 11.74
N TYR A 151 7.53 -2.61 11.78
CA TYR A 151 8.66 -2.97 10.91
C TYR A 151 9.30 -4.32 11.26
N ALA A 152 9.34 -4.72 12.52
CA ALA A 152 9.88 -6.01 12.96
C ALA A 152 8.91 -7.17 12.69
N GLY A 153 7.61 -6.89 12.60
CA GLY A 153 6.57 -7.86 12.25
C GLY A 153 6.52 -8.21 10.76
N ILE A 154 7.22 -7.45 9.91
CA ILE A 154 7.40 -7.77 8.48
C ILE A 154 8.79 -8.40 8.28
N THR A 155 8.90 -9.36 7.36
CA THR A 155 10.19 -9.80 6.83
C THR A 155 10.45 -9.00 5.56
N PRO A 156 11.14 -7.85 5.60
CA PRO A 156 11.22 -6.99 4.43
C PRO A 156 12.07 -7.67 3.37
N SER A 157 11.62 -7.63 2.11
CA SER A 157 12.43 -8.09 1.00
C SER A 157 13.67 -7.21 0.83
N ALA A 158 14.72 -7.72 0.17
CA ALA A 158 15.93 -6.94 -0.11
C ALA A 158 15.63 -5.61 -0.83
N ASN A 159 14.60 -5.58 -1.68
CA ASN A 159 14.18 -4.37 -2.38
C ASN A 159 13.56 -3.33 -1.44
N ILE A 160 12.74 -3.76 -0.46
CA ILE A 160 12.20 -2.86 0.57
C ILE A 160 13.33 -2.30 1.42
N GLN A 161 14.27 -3.15 1.85
CA GLN A 161 15.44 -2.68 2.62
C GLN A 161 16.26 -1.66 1.84
N THR A 162 16.46 -1.91 0.55
CA THR A 162 17.18 -1.00 -0.34
C THR A 162 16.44 0.32 -0.54
N LEU A 163 15.11 0.28 -0.69
CA LEU A 163 14.28 1.47 -0.85
C LEU A 163 14.23 2.33 0.42
N LEU A 164 14.06 1.70 1.58
CA LEU A 164 14.04 2.39 2.88
C LEU A 164 15.42 2.96 3.26
N GLY A 165 16.50 2.30 2.83
CA GLY A 165 17.87 2.80 3.00
C GLY A 165 18.27 3.95 2.05
N ALA A 166 17.38 4.38 1.15
CA ALA A 166 17.71 5.41 0.17
C ALA A 166 17.80 6.80 0.83
N ALA A 167 18.99 7.41 0.75
CA ALA A 167 19.25 8.72 1.36
C ALA A 167 18.55 9.91 0.66
N THR A 168 17.99 9.72 -0.54
CA THR A 168 17.33 10.78 -1.30
C THR A 168 16.16 10.25 -2.11
N TYR A 169 15.24 11.14 -2.50
CA TYR A 169 14.17 10.81 -3.45
C TYR A 169 14.70 10.37 -4.82
N ALA A 170 15.85 10.89 -5.26
CA ALA A 170 16.48 10.44 -6.49
C ALA A 170 16.93 8.98 -6.40
N ALA A 171 17.59 8.62 -5.28
CA ALA A 171 17.97 7.24 -5.02
C ALA A 171 16.74 6.32 -4.94
N MET A 172 15.67 6.72 -4.26
CA MET A 172 14.41 5.96 -4.24
C MET A 172 13.86 5.69 -5.64
N ARG A 173 13.85 6.70 -6.53
CA ARG A 173 13.38 6.54 -7.92
C ARG A 173 14.21 5.53 -8.70
N THR A 174 15.53 5.55 -8.53
CA THR A 174 16.42 4.55 -9.15
C THR A 174 16.12 3.14 -8.61
N GLN A 175 15.90 3.00 -7.31
CA GLN A 175 15.65 1.68 -6.68
C GLN A 175 14.26 1.10 -6.97
N LEU A 176 13.27 1.96 -7.27
CA LEU A 176 11.99 1.51 -7.82
C LEU A 176 12.15 0.86 -9.20
N ALA A 177 13.28 1.06 -9.88
CA ALA A 177 13.65 0.43 -11.15
C ALA A 177 12.56 0.57 -12.25
N LEU A 178 11.81 1.67 -12.22
CA LEU A 178 10.75 1.92 -13.21
C LEU A 178 11.36 2.25 -14.57
N THR A 179 10.90 1.56 -15.61
CA THR A 179 11.30 1.83 -16.98
C THR A 179 10.35 2.84 -17.62
N ILE A 180 10.90 3.98 -18.07
CA ILE A 180 10.15 5.02 -18.79
C ILE A 180 9.67 4.45 -20.14
N GLY A 181 8.41 4.70 -20.50
CA GLY A 181 7.73 4.11 -21.65
C GLY A 181 7.09 2.74 -21.37
N THR A 182 7.26 2.17 -20.18
CA THR A 182 6.60 0.91 -19.78
C THR A 182 5.84 1.07 -18.46
N ASN A 183 6.53 1.42 -17.38
CA ASN A 183 5.91 1.60 -16.06
C ASN A 183 5.47 3.04 -15.82
N VAL A 184 6.20 3.99 -16.39
CA VAL A 184 5.95 5.43 -16.30
C VAL A 184 5.90 5.98 -17.72
N GLN A 185 4.91 6.81 -18.02
CA GLN A 185 4.83 7.48 -19.32
C GLN A 185 6.06 8.37 -19.55
N ALA A 186 6.65 8.32 -20.75
CA ALA A 186 7.70 9.27 -21.13
C ALA A 186 7.12 10.68 -21.22
N TYR A 187 7.93 11.68 -20.85
CA TYR A 187 7.52 13.06 -21.11
C TYR A 187 7.32 13.26 -22.62
N ASP A 188 6.10 13.65 -22.99
CA ASP A 188 5.67 13.92 -24.35
C ASP A 188 4.88 15.24 -24.34
N ALA A 189 5.39 16.23 -25.08
CA ALA A 189 4.82 17.58 -25.11
C ALA A 189 3.46 17.62 -25.83
N ASP A 190 3.28 16.78 -26.86
CA ASP A 190 2.02 16.68 -27.60
C ASP A 190 0.96 16.02 -26.70
N LEU A 191 1.35 14.99 -25.95
CA LEU A 191 0.46 14.34 -24.99
C LEU A 191 0.09 15.26 -23.81
N THR A 192 1.03 16.09 -23.36
CA THR A 192 0.74 17.13 -22.35
C THR A 192 -0.30 18.13 -22.88
N THR A 193 -0.17 18.52 -24.16
CA THR A 193 -1.15 19.39 -24.83
C THR A 193 -2.51 18.71 -24.92
N TRP A 194 -2.57 17.46 -25.38
CA TRP A 194 -3.81 16.69 -25.48
C TRP A 194 -4.48 16.42 -24.12
N ALA A 195 -3.70 16.16 -23.08
CA ALA A 195 -4.20 15.94 -21.71
C ALA A 195 -4.82 17.21 -21.09
N GLY A 196 -4.42 18.40 -21.56
CA GLY A 196 -5.01 19.68 -21.15
C GLY A 196 -6.33 20.00 -21.85
N VAL A 197 -6.65 19.32 -22.95
CA VAL A 197 -7.93 19.47 -23.64
C VAL A 197 -9.00 18.70 -22.86
N THR A 198 -10.12 19.34 -22.54
CA THR A 198 -11.35 18.63 -22.12
C THR A 198 -12.24 18.48 -23.36
N PRO A 199 -12.13 17.39 -24.13
CA PRO A 199 -12.82 17.28 -25.40
C PRO A 199 -14.32 17.04 -25.16
N SER A 200 -15.16 17.76 -25.91
CA SER A 200 -16.59 17.45 -25.99
C SER A 200 -16.81 16.03 -26.55
N ALA A 201 -18.00 15.46 -26.36
CA ALA A 201 -18.34 14.15 -26.92
C ALA A 201 -18.14 14.10 -28.46
N ASN A 202 -18.44 15.21 -29.14
CA ASN A 202 -18.25 15.35 -30.58
C ASN A 202 -16.75 15.42 -30.93
N GLY A 203 -15.95 16.17 -30.17
CA GLY A 203 -14.50 16.23 -30.35
C GLY A 203 -13.84 14.86 -30.16
N GLN A 204 -14.27 14.10 -29.16
CA GLN A 204 -13.83 12.72 -28.93
C GLN A 204 -14.19 11.81 -30.11
N SER A 205 -15.43 11.91 -30.61
CA SER A 205 -15.88 11.13 -31.76
C SER A 205 -15.07 11.45 -33.02
N LEU A 206 -14.78 12.73 -33.25
CA LEU A 206 -14.04 13.19 -34.43
C LEU A 206 -12.59 12.69 -34.44
N VAL A 207 -11.85 12.87 -33.34
CA VAL A 207 -10.43 12.47 -33.26
C VAL A 207 -10.24 10.95 -33.23
N SER A 208 -11.19 10.20 -32.67
CA SER A 208 -11.14 8.73 -32.62
C SER A 208 -11.58 8.07 -33.92
N SER A 209 -12.02 8.85 -34.91
CA SER A 209 -12.55 8.34 -36.16
C SER A 209 -11.46 7.78 -37.06
N ALA A 210 -11.60 6.52 -37.47
CA ALA A 210 -10.60 5.82 -38.29
C ALA A 210 -10.59 6.25 -39.78
N THR A 211 -11.61 6.95 -40.25
CA THR A 211 -11.73 7.31 -41.68
C THR A 211 -12.23 8.74 -41.90
N TYR A 212 -11.78 9.35 -43.00
CA TYR A 212 -12.31 10.65 -43.44
C TYR A 212 -13.79 10.64 -43.79
N ALA A 213 -14.38 9.48 -44.14
CA ALA A 213 -15.83 9.38 -44.37
C ALA A 213 -16.58 9.52 -43.05
N SER A 214 -16.15 8.80 -42.02
CA SER A 214 -16.72 8.87 -40.68
C SER A 214 -16.53 10.25 -40.04
N MET A 215 -15.36 10.89 -40.21
CA MET A 215 -15.16 12.27 -39.74
C MET A 215 -16.13 13.26 -40.38
N LYS A 216 -16.38 13.17 -41.69
CA LYS A 216 -17.35 14.05 -42.38
C LYS A 216 -18.76 13.89 -41.84
N ALA A 217 -19.18 12.66 -41.55
CA ALA A 217 -20.49 12.40 -40.95
C ALA A 217 -20.61 12.98 -39.54
N LEU A 218 -19.52 13.00 -38.76
CA LEU A 218 -19.49 13.55 -37.40
C LEU A 218 -19.44 15.07 -37.33
N LEU A 219 -19.03 15.74 -38.41
CA LEU A 219 -19.08 17.20 -38.51
C LEU A 219 -20.51 17.73 -38.61
N ASP A 220 -21.50 16.85 -38.81
CA ASP A 220 -22.93 17.17 -38.85
C ASP A 220 -23.27 18.29 -39.83
N LEU A 221 -22.56 18.33 -40.97
CA LEU A 221 -22.82 19.29 -42.04
C LEU A 221 -24.14 18.93 -42.73
N GLU A 222 -25.10 19.82 -42.66
CA GLU A 222 -26.40 19.61 -43.30
C GLU A 222 -26.38 20.10 -44.75
N ILE A 223 -26.67 19.19 -45.68
CA ILE A 223 -26.72 19.48 -47.11
C ILE A 223 -27.95 20.34 -47.40
N GLY A 224 -27.73 21.49 -48.06
CA GLY A 224 -28.74 22.50 -48.35
C GLY A 224 -28.75 23.67 -47.36
N THR A 225 -28.02 23.57 -46.23
CA THR A 225 -27.87 24.66 -45.25
C THR A 225 -26.40 25.06 -45.10
N ASP A 226 -25.53 24.14 -44.67
CA ASP A 226 -24.09 24.38 -44.50
C ASP A 226 -23.31 24.21 -45.80
N VAL A 227 -23.76 23.26 -46.65
CA VAL A 227 -23.11 22.91 -47.91
C VAL A 227 -24.15 22.81 -49.01
N GLN A 228 -23.90 23.43 -50.16
CA GLN A 228 -24.78 23.31 -51.32
C GLN A 228 -24.91 21.84 -51.75
N ALA A 229 -26.14 21.38 -51.98
CA ALA A 229 -26.38 20.05 -52.52
C ALA A 229 -25.74 19.94 -53.91
N PHE A 230 -25.13 18.79 -54.19
CA PHE A 230 -24.67 18.51 -55.54
C PHE A 230 -25.88 18.49 -56.48
N ASP A 231 -25.87 19.42 -57.43
CA ASP A 231 -26.93 19.66 -58.40
C ASP A 231 -26.25 19.78 -59.77
N THR A 232 -26.70 18.97 -60.72
CA THR A 232 -26.01 18.85 -62.01
C THR A 232 -26.23 20.12 -62.82
N GLU A 233 -27.45 20.65 -62.80
CA GLU A 233 -27.87 21.85 -63.49
C GLU A 233 -27.15 23.09 -62.95
N LEU A 234 -26.89 23.17 -61.64
CA LEU A 234 -26.03 24.23 -61.07
C LEU A 234 -24.58 24.10 -61.55
N GLY A 235 -24.09 22.86 -61.70
CA GLY A 235 -22.80 22.58 -62.31
C GLY A 235 -22.72 23.03 -63.77
N GLU A 236 -23.79 22.84 -64.55
CA GLU A 236 -23.90 23.33 -65.93
C GLU A 236 -23.83 24.86 -65.97
N ILE A 237 -24.60 25.55 -65.13
CA ILE A 237 -24.59 27.02 -65.03
C ILE A 237 -23.18 27.51 -64.66
N ALA A 238 -22.54 26.87 -63.67
CA ALA A 238 -21.19 27.23 -63.24
C ALA A 238 -20.11 26.98 -64.31
N ALA A 239 -20.37 26.07 -65.26
CA ALA A 239 -19.49 25.77 -66.38
C ALA A 239 -19.67 26.72 -67.58
N LEU A 240 -20.72 27.56 -67.58
CA LEU A 240 -20.94 28.52 -68.67
C LEU A 240 -19.82 29.57 -68.71
N ALA A 241 -19.37 29.91 -69.92
CA ALA A 241 -18.38 30.96 -70.10
C ALA A 241 -18.97 32.33 -69.75
N ASN A 242 -18.29 33.08 -68.86
CA ASN A 242 -18.64 34.46 -68.57
C ASN A 242 -18.36 35.34 -69.79
N THR A 243 -19.40 35.73 -70.51
CA THR A 243 -19.30 36.56 -71.72
C THR A 243 -20.30 37.71 -71.65
N ASN A 244 -19.89 38.86 -72.18
CA ASN A 244 -20.76 40.04 -72.21
C ASN A 244 -21.92 39.85 -73.20
N ASN A 245 -23.09 40.37 -72.84
CA ASN A 245 -24.27 40.47 -73.70
C ASN A 245 -24.88 39.14 -74.18
N ASN A 246 -24.52 38.03 -73.54
CA ASN A 246 -25.14 36.73 -73.74
C ASN A 246 -26.21 36.47 -72.66
N PHE A 247 -27.16 35.61 -72.98
CA PHE A 247 -28.27 35.20 -72.14
C PHE A 247 -28.09 33.75 -71.70
N ILE A 248 -28.47 33.45 -70.46
CA ILE A 248 -28.54 32.06 -69.97
C ILE A 248 -29.96 31.56 -70.26
N VAL A 249 -30.06 30.51 -71.06
CA VAL A 249 -31.33 29.96 -71.54
C VAL A 249 -31.38 28.46 -71.26
N GLY A 250 -32.52 27.98 -70.78
CA GLY A 250 -32.79 26.55 -70.66
C GLY A 250 -33.20 25.98 -72.02
N THR A 251 -32.44 25.02 -72.54
CA THR A 251 -32.71 24.40 -73.86
C THR A 251 -33.73 23.25 -73.80
N GLY A 252 -34.23 22.95 -72.59
CA GLY A 252 -35.02 21.77 -72.28
C GLY A 252 -34.21 20.54 -71.88
N THR A 253 -32.87 20.58 -72.03
CA THR A 253 -31.97 19.50 -71.59
C THR A 253 -30.77 19.98 -70.78
N VAL A 254 -30.27 21.19 -71.05
CA VAL A 254 -29.14 21.82 -70.33
C VAL A 254 -29.35 23.33 -70.21
N TRP A 255 -28.57 23.99 -69.36
CA TRP A 255 -28.36 25.43 -69.45
C TRP A 255 -27.34 25.76 -70.55
N ALA A 256 -27.71 26.66 -71.45
CA ALA A 256 -26.83 27.13 -72.53
C ALA A 256 -26.67 28.64 -72.51
N LEU A 257 -25.56 29.08 -73.06
CA LEU A 257 -25.27 30.48 -73.30
C LEU A 257 -25.67 30.84 -74.74
N GLU A 258 -26.62 31.75 -74.88
CA GLU A 258 -27.11 32.22 -76.16
C GLU A 258 -26.70 33.67 -76.39
N THR A 259 -26.17 33.97 -77.57
CA THR A 259 -26.03 35.36 -78.03
C THR A 259 -27.39 36.01 -78.17
N ALA A 260 -27.43 37.34 -78.20
CA ALA A 260 -28.68 38.08 -78.42
C ALA A 260 -29.45 37.65 -79.69
N SER A 261 -28.76 37.17 -80.73
CA SER A 261 -29.44 36.66 -81.93
C SER A 261 -30.09 35.30 -81.68
N GLN A 262 -29.36 34.38 -81.05
CA GLN A 262 -29.87 33.04 -80.72
C GLN A 262 -31.09 33.15 -79.80
N ALA A 263 -31.04 34.00 -78.78
CA ALA A 263 -32.16 34.21 -77.87
C ALA A 263 -33.43 34.73 -78.58
N ARG A 264 -33.29 35.62 -79.58
CA ARG A 264 -34.45 36.07 -80.39
C ARG A 264 -35.03 34.94 -81.23
N THR A 265 -34.18 34.11 -81.83
CA THR A 265 -34.62 32.92 -82.57
C THR A 265 -35.35 31.95 -81.64
N SER A 266 -34.80 31.67 -80.44
CA SER A 266 -35.41 30.78 -79.45
C SER A 266 -36.78 31.28 -78.96
N LEU A 267 -36.98 32.59 -78.87
CA LEU A 267 -38.25 33.22 -78.49
C LEU A 267 -39.24 33.38 -79.67
N GLY A 268 -38.83 33.08 -80.91
CA GLY A 268 -39.67 33.27 -82.10
C GLY A 268 -39.98 34.73 -82.40
N VAL A 269 -39.02 35.63 -82.13
CA VAL A 269 -39.12 37.08 -82.37
C VAL A 269 -37.99 37.60 -83.25
N ASP A 270 -37.39 36.73 -84.06
CA ASP A 270 -36.36 37.14 -85.01
C ASP A 270 -36.99 37.84 -86.23
N THR A 271 -36.16 38.43 -87.09
CA THR A 271 -36.65 39.27 -88.22
C THR A 271 -37.50 38.52 -89.24
N ASN A 272 -37.48 37.19 -89.22
CA ASN A 272 -38.24 36.33 -90.13
C ASN A 272 -39.50 35.73 -89.48
N ASP A 273 -39.69 35.95 -88.17
CA ASP A 273 -40.82 35.39 -87.44
C ASP A 273 -42.09 36.24 -87.62
N ALA A 274 -43.23 35.58 -87.76
CA ALA A 274 -44.53 36.24 -87.88
C ALA A 274 -45.07 36.61 -86.49
N VAL A 275 -44.44 37.59 -85.85
CA VAL A 275 -44.86 38.06 -84.52
C VAL A 275 -46.23 38.72 -84.60
N GLN A 276 -47.17 38.23 -83.77
CA GLN A 276 -48.49 38.83 -83.65
C GLN A 276 -48.53 39.75 -82.43
N PHE A 277 -48.88 41.01 -82.64
CA PHE A 277 -49.15 41.97 -81.58
C PHE A 277 -50.67 42.18 -81.47
N GLY A 278 -51.23 42.23 -80.26
CA GLY A 278 -52.64 42.54 -80.05
C GLY A 278 -52.99 43.98 -80.47
N SER A 279 -52.08 44.91 -80.18
CA SER A 279 -52.07 46.28 -80.68
C SER A 279 -50.61 46.74 -80.78
N ILE A 280 -50.31 47.60 -81.74
CA ILE A 280 -49.03 48.30 -81.86
C ILE A 280 -49.30 49.77 -81.55
N GLU A 281 -48.76 50.24 -80.43
CA GLU A 281 -48.81 51.66 -80.08
C GLU A 281 -47.59 52.36 -80.71
N LEU A 282 -47.84 53.22 -81.70
CA LEU A 282 -46.79 54.02 -82.34
C LEU A 282 -46.62 55.36 -81.62
N ASN A 283 -46.23 55.25 -80.34
CA ASN A 283 -45.71 56.27 -79.41
C ASN A 283 -46.69 57.30 -78.80
N ASN A 284 -46.56 57.43 -77.46
CA ASN A 284 -47.35 58.14 -76.43
C ASN A 284 -48.62 57.41 -75.98
N ALA A 285 -48.79 57.25 -74.66
CA ALA A 285 -49.87 56.49 -73.97
C ALA A 285 -51.30 57.03 -74.18
N SER A 286 -51.45 58.02 -75.06
CA SER A 286 -52.69 58.71 -75.42
C SER A 286 -52.93 58.71 -76.93
N ASP A 287 -52.01 58.15 -77.72
CA ASP A 287 -52.01 58.22 -79.17
C ASP A 287 -52.42 56.91 -79.81
N SER A 288 -52.80 57.04 -81.07
CA SER A 288 -53.59 56.07 -81.82
C SER A 288 -52.97 54.67 -81.92
N SER A 289 -53.69 53.68 -81.40
CA SER A 289 -53.36 52.26 -81.50
C SER A 289 -53.57 51.75 -82.92
N ILE A 290 -52.51 51.18 -83.51
CA ILE A 290 -52.66 50.36 -84.71
C ILE A 290 -53.08 48.96 -84.28
N THR A 291 -54.23 48.50 -84.72
CA THR A 291 -54.77 47.17 -84.40
C THR A 291 -55.05 46.38 -85.67
N ARG A 292 -55.12 45.05 -85.54
CA ARG A 292 -55.56 44.17 -86.62
C ARG A 292 -57.00 43.72 -86.34
N ALA A 293 -57.98 44.37 -86.95
CA ALA A 293 -59.40 44.11 -86.68
C ALA A 293 -59.88 42.76 -87.25
N ALA A 294 -59.34 42.36 -88.39
CA ALA A 294 -59.55 41.05 -89.02
C ALA A 294 -58.34 40.65 -89.89
N ALA A 295 -58.35 39.45 -90.46
CA ALA A 295 -57.27 39.00 -91.35
C ALA A 295 -57.15 39.93 -92.57
N GLY A 296 -56.01 40.61 -92.71
CA GLY A 296 -55.74 41.54 -93.83
C GLY A 296 -56.18 42.99 -93.60
N GLU A 297 -56.81 43.31 -92.46
CA GLU A 297 -57.28 44.66 -92.14
C GLU A 297 -56.42 45.28 -91.02
N ILE A 298 -55.88 46.46 -91.29
CA ILE A 298 -55.13 47.27 -90.33
C ILE A 298 -55.97 48.50 -89.99
N GLU A 299 -56.21 48.75 -88.71
CA GLU A 299 -56.97 49.88 -88.21
C GLU A 299 -56.12 50.80 -87.33
N LEU A 300 -56.48 52.07 -87.27
CA LEU A 300 -56.00 53.09 -86.34
C LEU A 300 -57.21 53.61 -85.55
N GLU A 301 -57.27 53.39 -84.24
CA GLU A 301 -58.40 53.81 -83.39
C GLU A 301 -59.77 53.30 -83.91
N GLY A 302 -59.83 52.04 -84.33
CA GLY A 302 -61.06 51.43 -84.87
C GLY A 302 -61.44 51.91 -86.28
N ARG A 303 -60.52 52.60 -86.98
CA ARG A 303 -60.72 53.06 -88.36
C ARG A 303 -59.74 52.37 -89.30
N PRO A 304 -60.19 51.72 -90.38
CA PRO A 304 -59.29 51.09 -91.34
C PRO A 304 -58.32 52.09 -91.98
N ILE A 305 -57.01 51.76 -91.96
CA ILE A 305 -55.95 52.54 -92.61
C ILE A 305 -55.83 52.11 -94.08
N ILE A 306 -55.90 50.80 -94.34
CA ILE A 306 -55.91 50.19 -95.69
C ILE A 306 -56.87 48.99 -95.64
N VAL A 307 -57.89 49.00 -96.49
CA VAL A 307 -58.73 47.84 -96.80
C VAL A 307 -58.48 47.49 -98.26
N HIS A 308 -58.04 46.26 -98.54
CA HIS A 308 -58.26 45.65 -99.84
C HIS A 308 -59.09 44.38 -99.63
N ASP A 309 -60.34 44.59 -99.21
CA ASP A 309 -61.38 43.58 -99.38
C ASP A 309 -62.19 43.93 -100.64
N ASN A 310 -62.43 42.90 -101.44
CA ASN A 310 -62.66 42.95 -102.88
C ASN A 310 -64.09 43.42 -103.26
N GLY A 311 -64.65 44.42 -102.57
CA GLY A 311 -66.02 44.84 -102.87
C GLY A 311 -66.61 46.10 -102.23
N ALA A 312 -66.02 46.74 -101.22
CA ALA A 312 -66.64 47.95 -100.65
C ALA A 312 -65.65 48.87 -99.91
N TYR A 313 -65.49 50.11 -100.39
CA TYR A 313 -64.70 51.14 -99.73
C TYR A 313 -65.49 51.80 -98.59
N VAL A 314 -65.04 51.63 -97.34
CA VAL A 314 -65.53 52.41 -96.19
C VAL A 314 -64.39 53.28 -95.65
N GLY A 315 -64.19 54.42 -96.33
CA GLY A 315 -63.47 55.61 -95.87
C GLY A 315 -62.23 55.47 -94.97
N GLY A 316 -61.05 55.30 -95.59
CA GLY A 316 -59.76 55.71 -95.04
C GLY A 316 -59.23 56.97 -95.76
N ARG A 317 -58.66 57.94 -95.03
CA ARG A 317 -58.05 59.15 -95.61
C ARG A 317 -56.53 58.96 -95.68
N ILE A 318 -56.01 58.62 -96.86
CA ILE A 318 -54.56 58.70 -97.14
C ILE A 318 -54.25 60.17 -97.46
N ILE A 319 -53.58 60.87 -96.55
CA ILE A 319 -53.09 62.24 -96.83
C ILE A 319 -51.75 62.09 -97.54
N VAL A 320 -51.76 62.20 -98.86
CA VAL A 320 -50.54 62.39 -99.64
C VAL A 320 -50.35 63.91 -99.78
N THR A 321 -49.42 64.47 -99.03
CA THR A 321 -49.08 65.89 -99.16
C THR A 321 -48.14 66.04 -100.35
N ALA A 322 -48.68 66.38 -101.52
CA ALA A 322 -47.86 66.86 -102.63
C ALA A 322 -47.27 68.22 -102.24
N SER A 323 -45.94 68.39 -102.32
CA SER A 323 -45.37 69.74 -102.45
C SER A 323 -45.89 70.33 -103.76
N THR A 324 -46.20 71.63 -103.77
CA THR A 324 -46.81 72.32 -104.92
C THR A 324 -46.22 71.91 -106.27
N PRO A 325 -47.04 71.37 -107.20
CA PRO A 325 -46.70 71.15 -108.60
C PRO A 325 -45.95 72.34 -109.21
N SER A 326 -44.76 72.11 -109.78
CA SER A 326 -43.99 73.20 -110.41
C SER A 326 -44.01 73.21 -111.93
N ASP A 327 -44.60 72.23 -112.63
CA ASP A 327 -44.63 72.31 -114.09
C ASP A 327 -45.74 71.51 -114.79
N THR A 328 -46.21 72.12 -115.87
CA THR A 328 -47.30 71.87 -116.81
C THR A 328 -47.23 70.58 -117.64
N THR A 329 -46.43 69.59 -117.26
CA THR A 329 -46.24 68.36 -118.07
C THR A 329 -46.87 67.09 -117.49
N GLY A 330 -47.71 67.21 -116.46
CA GLY A 330 -48.79 66.25 -116.25
C GLY A 330 -48.45 64.89 -115.63
N MET A 331 -47.34 64.75 -114.90
CA MET A 331 -47.20 63.75 -113.83
C MET A 331 -46.23 64.29 -112.77
N ASP A 332 -46.74 64.70 -111.61
CA ASP A 332 -45.91 65.11 -110.49
C ASP A 332 -45.56 63.92 -109.59
N SER A 333 -44.44 64.06 -108.87
CA SER A 333 -43.95 63.10 -107.89
C SER A 333 -44.92 62.99 -106.70
N GLY A 334 -45.96 62.18 -106.86
CA GLY A 334 -47.07 62.02 -105.92
C GLY A 334 -48.30 61.33 -106.52
N ASP A 335 -48.36 61.11 -107.83
CA ASP A 335 -49.50 60.46 -108.49
C ASP A 335 -49.61 58.96 -108.11
N MET A 336 -50.69 58.61 -107.40
CA MET A 336 -51.09 57.21 -107.20
C MET A 336 -51.80 56.68 -108.45
N LYS A 337 -51.13 55.81 -109.20
CA LYS A 337 -51.73 55.12 -110.35
C LYS A 337 -52.56 53.93 -109.87
N PHE A 338 -53.89 54.09 -109.80
CA PHE A 338 -54.80 52.95 -109.71
C PHE A 338 -54.92 52.31 -111.09
N VAL A 339 -54.32 51.14 -111.28
CA VAL A 339 -54.54 50.31 -112.47
C VAL A 339 -55.75 49.43 -112.16
N TYR A 340 -56.87 49.71 -112.84
CA TYR A 340 -58.00 48.77 -112.91
C TYR A 340 -57.62 47.56 -113.78
#